data_AF-A0A227J4Y3-F1
#
_entry.id   AF-A0A227J4Y3-F1
#
_cell.length_a   1.000
_cell.length_b   1.000
_cell.length_c   1.000
_cell.angle_alpha   90.00
_cell.angle_beta   90.00
_cell.angle_gamma   90.00
#
_symmetry.space_group_name_H-M   'P 1'
#
loop_
_entity.id
_entity.type
_entity.pdbx_description
1 polymer ?
#
loop_
_entity_poly.entity_id
_entity_poly.type
_entity_poly.pdbx_seq_one_letter_code
_entity_poly.pdbx_strand_id
1 'polypeptide(L)' 'MKKWLVAFTSLLILAGCEQPADQIHLSGPTMGTSYNIKYIEQDGIPTPKALQTEIDRLLEEVNDQMSTYREDSELSRF' A
#
# COMPACT_ATOMS: atom_id res chain seq x y z
N MET A 1 34.65 6.43 37.60
CA MET A 1 34.52 5.31 36.63
C MET A 1 33.06 4.81 36.51
N LYS A 2 32.38 4.47 37.62
CA LYS A 2 30.99 3.94 37.60
C LYS A 2 29.94 4.88 36.96
N LYS A 3 30.05 6.20 37.18
CA LYS A 3 29.16 7.22 36.55
C LYS A 3 29.32 7.30 35.02
N TRP A 4 30.54 7.08 34.53
CA TRP A 4 30.85 7.10 33.10
C TRP A 4 30.29 5.86 32.40
N LEU A 5 30.32 4.73 33.09
CA LEU A 5 29.75 3.46 32.63
C LEU A 5 28.22 3.56 32.47
N VAL A 6 27.53 4.18 33.43
CA VAL A 6 26.08 4.45 33.36
C VAL A 6 25.73 5.39 32.20
N ALA A 7 26.53 6.44 31.98
CA ALA A 7 26.32 7.36 30.86
C ALA A 7 26.50 6.66 29.50
N PHE A 8 27.50 5.78 29.38
CA PHE A 8 27.77 5.05 28.14
C PHE A 8 26.68 4.00 27.84
N THR A 9 26.22 3.28 28.86
CA THR A 9 25.09 2.35 28.73
C THR A 9 23.80 3.07 28.38
N SER A 10 23.55 4.25 28.96
CA SER A 10 22.37 5.05 28.62
C SER A 10 22.39 5.53 27.17
N LEU A 11 23.57 5.88 26.63
CA LEU A 11 23.71 6.33 25.25
C LEU A 11 23.47 5.19 24.24
N LEU A 12 23.87 3.97 24.57
CA LEU A 12 23.62 2.76 23.77
C LEU A 12 22.12 2.42 23.67
N ILE A 13 21.34 2.69 24.72
CA ILE A 13 19.89 2.44 24.73
C ILE A 13 19.15 3.43 23.81
N LEU A 14 19.69 4.63 23.58
CA LEU A 14 19.10 5.61 22.65
C LEU A 14 19.44 5.37 21.17
N ALA A 15 20.37 4.46 20.85
CA ALA A 15 20.80 4.19 19.47
C ALA A 15 19.87 3.24 18.69
N GLY A 16 18.80 2.72 19.30
CA GLY A 16 17.88 1.76 18.68
C GLY A 16 16.74 2.36 17.85
N CYS A 17 16.84 3.64 17.46
CA CYS A 17 15.79 4.30 16.67
C CYS A 17 15.97 3.95 15.18
N GLU A 18 15.36 2.86 14.74
CA GLU A 18 15.23 2.54 13.31
C GLU A 18 14.02 3.29 12.75
N GLN A 19 14.19 4.01 11.63
CA GLN A 19 13.07 4.66 10.96
C GLN A 19 12.14 3.58 10.39
N PRO A 20 10.84 3.60 10.74
CA PRO A 20 9.90 2.65 10.17
C PRO A 20 9.82 2.88 8.66
N ALA A 21 9.80 1.79 7.89
CA ALA A 21 9.72 1.87 6.45
C ALA A 21 8.42 2.59 6.02
N ASP A 22 8.54 3.49 5.03
CA ASP A 22 7.42 4.32 4.58
C ASP A 22 6.32 3.45 3.97
N GLN A 23 5.21 3.31 4.70
CA GLN A 23 4.05 2.55 4.25
C GLN A 23 3.12 3.45 3.44
N ILE A 24 2.91 3.07 2.18
CA ILE A 24 1.94 3.71 1.31
C ILE A 24 0.60 2.98 1.42
N HIS A 25 -0.48 3.75 1.48
CA HIS A 25 -1.86 3.24 1.47
C HIS A 25 -2.60 3.82 0.26
N LEU A 26 -3.03 2.93 -0.63
CA LEU A 26 -3.88 3.24 -1.77
C LEU A 26 -5.30 2.73 -1.49
N SER A 27 -6.31 3.53 -1.82
CA SER A 27 -7.71 3.17 -1.67
C SER A 27 -8.56 3.83 -2.74
N GLY A 28 -9.70 3.19 -3.03
CA GLY A 28 -10.64 3.67 -4.04
C GLY A 28 -11.91 2.82 -4.07
N PRO A 29 -12.98 3.32 -4.72
CA PRO A 29 -14.21 2.58 -4.90
C PRO A 29 -14.11 1.58 -6.07
N THR A 30 -14.71 0.39 -5.95
CA THR A 30 -14.95 -0.54 -7.07
C THR A 30 -15.95 -1.62 -6.67
N MET A 31 -16.63 -2.26 -7.64
CA MET A 31 -17.46 -3.46 -7.43
C MET A 31 -18.52 -3.30 -6.32
N GLY A 32 -19.10 -2.10 -6.16
CA GLY A 32 -20.09 -1.81 -5.11
C GLY A 32 -19.51 -1.69 -3.69
N THR A 33 -18.19 -1.63 -3.54
CA THR A 33 -17.47 -1.44 -2.28
C THR A 33 -16.21 -0.59 -2.49
N SER A 34 -15.22 -0.69 -1.59
CA SER A 34 -13.91 -0.04 -1.70
C SER A 34 -12.77 -1.02 -1.50
N TYR A 35 -11.64 -0.78 -2.16
CA TYR A 35 -10.40 -1.50 -1.95
C TYR A 35 -9.46 -0.71 -1.03
N ASN A 36 -8.56 -1.44 -0.35
CA ASN A 36 -7.51 -0.87 0.50
C ASN A 36 -6.23 -1.69 0.29
N ILE A 37 -5.22 -1.11 -0.34
CA ILE A 37 -3.94 -1.75 -0.65
C ILE A 37 -2.84 -1.01 0.09
N LYS A 38 -1.98 -1.77 0.80
CA LYS A 38 -0.86 -1.22 1.54
C LYS A 38 0.44 -1.89 1.10
N TYR A 39 1.47 -1.10 0.89
CA TYR A 39 2.80 -1.60 0.54
C TYR A 39 3.89 -0.71 1.16
N ILE A 40 5.11 -1.21 1.18
CA ILE A 40 6.28 -0.48 1.67
C ILE A 40 7.00 0.15 0.49
N GLU A 41 7.28 1.45 0.57
CA GLU A 41 8.04 2.16 -0.45
C GLU A 41 9.47 1.62 -0.53
N GLN A 42 9.95 1.41 -1.75
CA GLN A 42 11.27 0.84 -2.06
C GLN A 42 11.81 1.50 -3.32
N ASP A 43 13.14 1.60 -3.43
CA ASP A 43 13.76 2.16 -4.62
C ASP A 43 13.44 1.32 -5.87
N GLY A 44 13.11 2.00 -6.96
CA GLY A 44 12.84 1.37 -8.26
C GLY A 44 11.38 0.96 -8.50
N ILE A 45 10.47 1.17 -7.54
CA ILE A 45 9.03 1.00 -7.80
C ILE A 45 8.41 2.26 -8.41
N PRO A 46 7.33 2.12 -9.21
CA PRO A 46 6.60 3.27 -9.74
C PRO A 46 5.99 4.11 -8.62
N THR A 47 5.74 5.39 -8.91
CA THR A 47 5.10 6.29 -7.95
C THR A 47 3.73 5.77 -7.50
N PRO A 48 3.28 6.07 -6.26
CA PRO A 48 1.96 5.67 -5.76
C PRO A 48 0.81 5.99 -6.73
N LYS A 49 0.88 7.15 -7.41
CA LYS A 49 -0.12 7.58 -8.39
C LYS A 49 -0.13 6.71 -9.64
N ALA A 50 1.05 6.32 -10.14
CA ALA A 50 1.15 5.42 -11.30
C ALA A 50 0.59 4.03 -10.95
N LEU A 51 0.92 3.51 -9.77
CA LEU A 51 0.37 2.26 -9.27
C LEU A 51 -1.16 2.33 -9.11
N GLN A 52 -1.68 3.41 -8.50
CA GLN A 52 -3.13 3.58 -8.35
C GLN A 52 -3.85 3.60 -9.70
N THR A 53 -3.30 4.31 -10.68
CA THR A 53 -3.89 4.36 -12.04
C THR A 53 -3.99 2.97 -12.67
N GLU A 54 -2.95 2.15 -12.52
CA GLU A 54 -2.96 0.79 -13.08
C GLU A 54 -3.86 -0.17 -12.29
N ILE A 55 -3.91 -0.03 -10.96
CA ILE A 55 -4.84 -0.77 -10.11
C ILE A 55 -6.28 -0.48 -10.53
N ASP A 56 -6.64 0.79 -10.70
CA ASP A 56 -7.99 1.19 -11.10
C ASP A 56 -8.33 0.64 -12.50
N ARG A 57 -7.38 0.70 -13.45
CA ARG A 57 -7.55 0.15 -14.80
C ARG A 57 -7.83 -1.35 -14.77
N LEU A 58 -7.06 -2.12 -14.00
CA LEU A 58 -7.23 -3.56 -13.87
C LEU A 58 -8.57 -3.92 -13.19
N LEU A 59 -8.97 -3.18 -12.16
CA LEU A 59 -10.24 -3.41 -11.48
C LEU A 59 -11.44 -3.08 -12.36
N GLU A 60 -11.34 -2.07 -13.23
CA GLU A 60 -12.35 -1.77 -14.24
C GLU A 60 -12.43 -2.86 -15.32
N GLU A 61 -11.30 -3.40 -15.77
CA GLU A 61 -11.28 -4.54 -16.70
C GLU A 61 -12.00 -5.76 -16.10
N VAL A 62 -11.80 -6.03 -14.81
CA VAL A 62 -12.56 -7.09 -14.11
C VAL A 62 -14.06 -6.77 -14.07
N ASN A 63 -14.46 -5.51 -13.88
CA ASN A 63 -15.88 -5.14 -13.95
C ASN A 63 -16.46 -5.35 -15.36
N ASP A 64 -15.70 -4.99 -16.40
CA ASP A 64 -16.11 -5.15 -17.80
C ASP A 64 -16.26 -6.63 -18.18
N GLN A 65 -15.54 -7.53 -17.52
CA GLN A 65 -15.66 -8.97 -17.74
C GLN A 65 -16.76 -9.62 -16.87
N MET A 66 -16.77 -9.31 -15.57
CA MET A 66 -17.41 -10.17 -14.57
C MET A 66 -18.55 -9.51 -13.78
N SER A 67 -18.81 -8.21 -13.99
CA SER A 67 -19.86 -7.54 -13.22
C SER A 67 -21.25 -7.97 -13.69
N THR A 68 -22.00 -8.64 -12.82
CA THR A 68 -23.44 -8.92 -13.02
C THR A 68 -24.32 -7.68 -12.91
N TYR A 69 -23.73 -6.52 -12.59
CA TYR A 69 -24.43 -5.23 -12.45
C TYR A 69 -24.19 -4.30 -13.65
N ARG A 70 -23.26 -4.65 -14.55
CA ARG A 70 -23.06 -3.95 -15.83
C ARG A 70 -23.74 -4.76 -16.92
N GLU A 71 -24.74 -4.18 -17.56
CA GLU A 71 -25.51 -4.84 -18.64
C GLU A 71 -24.63 -5.19 -19.85
N ASP A 72 -23.54 -4.45 -20.06
CA ASP A 72 -22.60 -4.59 -21.15
C ASP A 72 -21.35 -5.40 -20.79
N SER A 73 -21.27 -5.97 -19.58
CA SER A 73 -20.15 -6.86 -19.23
C SER A 73 -20.15 -8.13 -20.07
N GLU A 74 -19.00 -8.78 -20.20
CA GLU A 74 -18.91 -10.08 -20.87
C GLU A 74 -19.85 -11.11 -20.25
N LEU A 75 -19.89 -11.19 -18.91
CA LEU A 75 -20.76 -12.10 -18.18
C LEU A 75 -22.25 -11.82 -18.40
N SER A 76 -22.67 -10.56 -18.47
CA SER A 76 -24.08 -10.21 -18.71
C SER A 76 -24.54 -10.47 -20.14
N ARG A 77 -23.61 -10.51 -21.11
CA ARG A 77 -23.93 -10.76 -22.53
C ARG A 77 -23.93 -12.25 -22.90
N PHE A 78 -23.39 -13.13 -22.06
CA PHE A 78 -23.37 -14.59 -22.28
C PHE A 78 -24.72 -15.22 -21.95
#